data_AF-A0A349U047-F1
#
_entry.id   AF-A0A349U047-F1
#
_cell.length_a   1.000
_cell.length_b   1.000
_cell.length_c   1.000
_cell.angle_alpha   90.00
_cell.angle_beta   90.00
_cell.angle_gamma   90.00
#
_symmetry.space_group_name_H-M   'P 1'
#
loop_
_entity.id
_entity.type
_entity.pdbx_description
1 polymer ?
#
loop_
_entity_poly.entity_id
_entity_poly.type
_entity_poly.pdbx_seq_one_letter_code
_entity_poly.pdbx_strand_id
1 'polypeptide(L)'
;MAKKHLMPPEPSPDAPAYCSGLWIGEVREINNCYAYAVNDRRPYRRIYFPQPGGKSGLSDQQHKLRNVQQLIWCAERDGLIRAFLPVAKPGCYLVALAVTKESSMSGAPCCYHWYRQDLDGFWSHKDANDPVMKRDASGDRIVDPRTCDRGLYERFVSFFYVPKVGLRVETTQEYPQTPLLLPQPKFR
;
A
#
# COMPACT_ATOMS: atom_id res chain seq x y z
N MET A 1 1.79 -6.47 32.67
CA MET A 1 3.01 -5.77 32.21
C MET A 1 2.59 -4.47 31.53
N ALA A 2 3.15 -3.32 31.92
CA ALA A 2 2.82 -2.05 31.28
C ALA A 2 3.31 -2.05 29.82
N LYS A 3 2.40 -1.80 28.87
CA LYS A 3 2.76 -1.56 27.46
C LYS A 3 3.68 -0.33 27.44
N LYS A 4 4.98 -0.53 27.23
CA LYS A 4 5.89 0.58 26.93
C LYS A 4 5.30 1.31 25.71
N HIS A 5 4.91 2.56 25.89
CA HIS A 5 4.53 3.42 24.77
C HIS A 5 5.78 3.63 23.91
N LEU A 6 5.91 2.81 22.88
CA LEU A 6 6.95 2.97 21.87
C LEU A 6 6.67 4.28 21.12
N MET A 7 7.62 5.20 21.16
CA MET A 7 7.57 6.39 20.32
C MET A 7 7.71 5.96 18.85
N PRO A 8 6.93 6.54 17.94
CA PRO A 8 7.08 6.24 16.52
C PRO A 8 8.44 6.74 16.00
N PRO A 9 8.95 6.13 14.92
CA PRO A 9 10.08 6.71 14.21
C PRO A 9 9.72 8.09 13.65
N GLU A 10 10.73 8.94 13.48
CA GLU A 10 10.56 10.26 12.85
C GLU A 10 9.88 10.11 11.48
N PRO A 11 8.74 10.79 11.25
CA PRO A 11 8.09 10.78 9.95
C PRO A 11 8.88 11.58 8.94
N SER A 12 8.60 11.34 7.66
CA SER A 12 9.02 12.31 6.65
C SER A 12 8.33 13.65 6.90
N PRO A 13 9.03 14.80 6.76
CA PRO A 13 8.46 16.11 7.06
C PRO A 13 7.27 16.46 6.15
N ASP A 14 7.21 15.84 4.97
CA ASP A 14 6.13 15.98 4.00
C ASP A 14 5.07 14.85 4.09
N ALA A 15 5.06 14.08 5.17
CA ALA A 15 4.06 13.03 5.38
C ALA A 15 2.64 13.62 5.47
N PRO A 16 1.61 12.97 4.89
CA PRO A 16 0.25 13.45 5.02
C PRO A 16 -0.20 13.47 6.49
N ALA A 17 -0.98 14.49 6.87
CA ALA A 17 -1.68 14.46 8.14
C ALA A 17 -2.66 13.28 8.16
N TYR A 18 -2.76 12.61 9.30
CA TYR A 18 -3.74 11.55 9.48
C TYR A 18 -5.16 12.08 9.23
N CYS A 19 -5.93 11.31 8.44
CA CYS A 19 -7.37 11.45 8.26
C CYS A 19 -7.82 12.93 8.34
N SER A 20 -7.34 13.74 7.40
CA SER A 20 -7.58 15.19 7.32
C SER A 20 -9.06 15.59 7.11
N GLY A 21 -10.01 14.72 7.45
CA GLY A 21 -11.42 14.82 7.06
C GLY A 21 -11.65 14.54 5.58
N LEU A 22 -10.61 14.24 4.81
CA LEU A 22 -10.67 14.09 3.35
C LEU A 22 -10.93 12.65 2.88
N TRP A 23 -10.95 11.69 3.81
CA TRP A 23 -11.17 10.25 3.56
C TRP A 23 -12.51 9.76 4.12
N ILE A 24 -13.53 10.62 4.07
CA ILE A 24 -14.90 10.37 4.56
C ILE A 24 -15.90 10.36 3.40
N GLY A 25 -17.15 10.01 3.67
CA GLY A 25 -18.23 10.05 2.68
C GLY A 25 -17.93 9.21 1.44
N GLU A 26 -18.17 9.75 0.26
CA GLU A 26 -17.97 9.06 -1.02
C GLU A 26 -16.51 8.62 -1.22
N VAL A 27 -15.54 9.48 -0.86
CA VAL A 27 -14.10 9.18 -0.96
C VAL A 27 -13.75 7.92 -0.15
N ARG A 28 -14.38 7.70 1.00
CA ARG A 28 -14.21 6.47 1.79
C ARG A 28 -14.71 5.24 1.03
N GLU A 29 -15.82 5.35 0.33
CA GLU A 29 -16.54 4.20 -0.23
C GLU A 29 -15.96 3.72 -1.56
N ILE A 30 -15.26 4.60 -2.27
CA ILE A 30 -14.73 4.34 -3.62
C ILE A 30 -13.21 4.16 -3.67
N ASN A 31 -12.53 4.21 -2.53
CA ASN A 31 -11.08 4.02 -2.42
C ASN A 31 -10.73 2.81 -1.55
N ASN A 32 -9.53 2.28 -1.74
CA ASN A 32 -8.99 1.12 -0.99
C ASN A 32 -7.67 1.48 -0.28
N CYS A 33 -7.00 0.45 0.26
CA CYS A 33 -5.70 0.58 0.93
C CYS A 33 -4.62 1.20 0.03
N TYR A 34 -4.58 0.84 -1.27
CA TYR A 34 -3.55 1.32 -2.18
C TYR A 34 -3.72 2.80 -2.52
N ALA A 35 -4.94 3.21 -2.90
CA ALA A 35 -5.29 4.61 -3.11
C ALA A 35 -5.00 5.47 -1.87
N TYR A 36 -5.37 4.96 -0.70
CA TYR A 36 -5.07 5.61 0.57
C TYR A 36 -3.57 5.80 0.81
N ALA A 37 -2.79 4.73 0.61
CA ALA A 37 -1.35 4.76 0.82
C ALA A 37 -0.66 5.75 -0.10
N VAL A 38 -1.04 5.80 -1.38
CA VAL A 38 -0.46 6.74 -2.36
C VAL A 38 -1.14 8.13 -2.37
N ASN A 39 -1.97 8.41 -1.36
CA ASN A 39 -2.68 9.67 -1.13
C ASN A 39 -3.55 10.13 -2.31
N ASP A 40 -4.20 9.18 -2.96
CA ASP A 40 -5.07 9.42 -4.10
C ASP A 40 -6.53 9.30 -3.73
N ARG A 41 -7.22 10.43 -3.75
CA ARG A 41 -8.62 10.55 -3.30
C ARG A 41 -9.61 10.59 -4.46
N ARG A 42 -9.14 10.49 -5.70
CA ARG A 42 -10.00 10.63 -6.87
C ARG A 42 -11.05 9.53 -6.88
N PRO A 43 -12.24 9.81 -7.45
CA PRO A 43 -13.27 8.80 -7.53
C PRO A 43 -12.88 7.72 -8.53
N TYR A 44 -13.03 6.47 -8.11
CA TYR A 44 -12.94 5.29 -8.96
C TYR A 44 -14.33 4.68 -9.13
N ARG A 45 -14.53 3.91 -10.20
CA ARG A 45 -15.77 3.14 -10.35
C ARG A 45 -15.88 2.20 -9.15
N ARG A 46 -16.99 2.25 -8.40
CA ARG A 46 -17.22 1.48 -7.17
C ARG A 46 -16.92 -0.03 -7.27
N ILE A 47 -16.95 -0.58 -8.49
CA ILE A 47 -16.73 -1.99 -8.80
C ILE A 47 -15.23 -2.32 -8.96
N TYR A 48 -14.39 -1.34 -9.29
CA TYR A 48 -12.97 -1.52 -9.56
C TYR A 48 -12.15 -0.56 -8.72
N PHE A 49 -11.51 -1.07 -7.67
CA PHE A 49 -10.54 -0.28 -6.91
C PHE A 49 -9.19 -0.23 -7.64
N PRO A 50 -8.44 0.87 -7.52
CA PRO A 50 -7.10 0.95 -8.10
C PRO A 50 -6.18 -0.13 -7.53
N GLN A 51 -5.35 -0.69 -8.40
CA GLN A 51 -4.39 -1.75 -8.06
C GLN A 51 -2.97 -1.24 -8.35
N PRO A 52 -1.95 -1.69 -7.60
CA PRO A 52 -0.55 -1.45 -7.97
C PRO A 52 -0.33 -1.92 -9.39
N GLY A 53 0.17 -1.04 -10.27
CA GLY A 53 0.43 -1.25 -11.70
C GLY A 53 -0.63 -0.66 -12.64
N GLY A 54 -1.79 -0.26 -12.12
CA GLY A 54 -2.88 0.32 -12.94
C GLY A 54 -2.49 1.64 -13.60
N LYS A 55 -1.73 2.50 -12.92
CA LYS A 55 -1.20 3.76 -13.50
C LYS A 55 -0.30 3.48 -14.70
N SER A 56 0.37 2.34 -14.69
CA SER A 56 1.29 1.91 -15.74
C SER A 56 0.63 1.22 -16.94
N GLY A 57 -0.71 1.13 -16.95
CA GLY A 57 -1.51 0.57 -18.05
C GLY A 57 -1.56 -0.95 -18.12
N LEU A 58 -1.28 -1.65 -17.02
CA LEU A 58 -1.34 -3.11 -16.97
C LEU A 58 -2.79 -3.62 -16.90
N SER A 59 -3.06 -4.76 -17.55
CA SER A 59 -4.42 -5.33 -17.64
C SER A 59 -4.82 -6.15 -16.41
N ASP A 60 -6.12 -6.35 -16.19
CA ASP A 60 -6.66 -7.19 -15.10
C ASP A 60 -6.07 -8.62 -15.09
N GLN A 61 -5.83 -9.20 -16.28
CA GLN A 61 -5.24 -10.54 -16.38
C GLN A 61 -3.80 -10.58 -15.89
N GLN A 62 -3.07 -9.48 -16.05
CA GLN A 62 -1.71 -9.28 -15.56
C GLN A 62 -1.68 -8.93 -14.07
N HIS A 63 -2.79 -8.37 -13.57
CA HIS A 63 -3.02 -8.01 -12.17
C HIS A 63 -3.64 -9.10 -11.30
N LYS A 64 -3.79 -10.32 -11.81
CA LYS A 64 -3.82 -11.51 -10.93
C LYS A 64 -2.45 -11.62 -10.27
N LEU A 65 -2.10 -10.69 -9.38
CA LEU A 65 -0.85 -10.60 -8.64
C LEU A 65 -0.73 -11.90 -7.84
N ARG A 66 0.04 -12.85 -8.37
CA ARG A 66 0.10 -14.20 -7.78
C ARG A 66 1.17 -14.29 -6.72
N ASN A 67 2.14 -13.38 -6.75
CA ASN A 67 3.27 -13.40 -5.84
C ASN A 67 3.77 -11.99 -5.49
N VAL A 68 4.58 -11.96 -4.44
CA VAL A 68 5.17 -10.75 -3.87
C VAL A 68 6.05 -9.99 -4.87
N GLN A 69 6.78 -10.69 -5.75
CA GLN A 69 7.70 -10.04 -6.69
C GLN A 69 6.97 -9.24 -7.75
N GLN A 70 5.85 -9.77 -8.27
CA GLN A 70 4.98 -9.05 -9.19
C GLN A 70 4.37 -7.80 -8.56
N LEU A 71 3.96 -7.91 -7.29
CA LEU A 71 3.37 -6.80 -6.54
C LEU A 71 4.36 -5.65 -6.32
N ILE A 72 5.60 -5.97 -5.94
CA ILE A 72 6.69 -4.99 -5.83
C ILE A 72 6.94 -4.33 -7.19
N TRP A 73 7.08 -5.12 -8.24
CA TRP A 73 7.35 -4.61 -9.59
C TRP A 73 6.25 -3.68 -10.09
N CYS A 74 4.98 -4.01 -9.84
CA CYS A 74 3.84 -3.16 -10.22
C CYS A 74 3.83 -1.83 -9.45
N ALA A 75 4.10 -1.87 -8.14
CA ALA A 75 4.22 -0.65 -7.33
C ALA A 75 5.37 0.24 -7.82
N GLU A 76 6.52 -0.35 -8.16
CA GLU A 76 7.67 0.38 -8.70
C GLU A 76 7.37 1.02 -10.05
N ARG A 77 6.62 0.32 -10.94
CA ARG A 77 6.19 0.89 -12.22
C ARG A 77 5.26 2.09 -12.08
N ASP A 78 4.38 2.07 -11.07
CA ASP A 78 3.52 3.21 -10.76
C ASP A 78 4.31 4.41 -10.18
N GLY A 79 5.57 4.20 -9.81
CA GLY A 79 6.52 5.23 -9.39
C GLY A 79 6.86 5.20 -7.90
N LEU A 80 6.49 4.14 -7.17
CA LEU A 80 6.95 3.95 -5.80
C LEU A 80 8.44 3.57 -5.81
N ILE A 81 9.23 4.16 -4.92
CA ILE A 81 10.66 3.84 -4.81
C ILE A 81 10.86 2.93 -3.60
N ARG A 82 11.34 1.71 -3.81
CA ARG A 82 11.54 0.75 -2.72
C ARG A 82 12.51 1.28 -1.65
N ALA A 83 12.16 1.07 -0.39
CA ALA A 83 12.94 1.45 0.78
C ALA A 83 13.16 0.22 1.67
N PHE A 84 14.41 -0.08 2.01
CA PHE A 84 14.74 -1.19 2.91
C PHE A 84 14.50 -0.84 4.38
N LEU A 85 14.59 0.44 4.73
CA LEU A 85 14.32 0.97 6.07
C LEU A 85 13.40 2.19 5.97
N PRO A 86 12.54 2.42 6.99
CA PRO A 86 11.62 3.54 7.03
C PRO A 86 12.33 4.81 7.50
N VAL A 87 13.25 5.33 6.70
CA VAL A 87 13.99 6.56 7.00
C VAL A 87 13.24 7.75 6.43
N ALA A 88 13.03 8.79 7.25
CA ALA A 88 12.43 10.04 6.81
C ALA A 88 13.18 10.65 5.62
N LYS A 89 12.46 11.08 4.58
CA LYS A 89 13.06 11.66 3.37
C LYS A 89 12.26 12.88 2.88
N PRO A 90 12.85 14.09 2.87
CA PRO A 90 12.20 15.28 2.32
C PRO A 90 11.75 15.08 0.87
N GLY A 91 10.60 15.63 0.52
CA GLY A 91 9.96 15.50 -0.79
C GLY A 91 9.16 14.20 -0.97
N CYS A 92 9.22 13.28 -0.01
CA CYS A 92 8.50 12.01 -0.03
C CYS A 92 7.85 11.70 1.32
N TYR A 93 7.04 10.65 1.35
CA TYR A 93 6.60 9.99 2.58
C TYR A 93 6.63 8.46 2.42
N LEU A 94 6.48 7.75 3.53
CA LEU A 94 6.63 6.30 3.57
C LEU A 94 5.28 5.58 3.51
N VAL A 95 5.27 4.48 2.77
CA VAL A 95 4.22 3.46 2.79
C VAL A 95 4.85 2.08 3.04
N ALA A 96 4.06 1.13 3.53
CA ALA A 96 4.50 -0.22 3.78
C ALA A 96 3.56 -1.24 3.14
N LEU A 97 4.13 -2.34 2.65
CA LEU A 97 3.41 -3.44 2.03
C LEU A 97 3.48 -4.70 2.91
N ALA A 98 2.34 -5.31 3.16
CA ALA A 98 2.22 -6.62 3.76
C ALA A 98 1.31 -7.51 2.91
N VAL A 99 1.45 -8.83 3.05
CA VAL A 99 0.67 -9.81 2.30
C VAL A 99 0.25 -10.99 3.17
N THR A 100 -0.80 -11.69 2.75
CA THR A 100 -1.16 -12.99 3.32
C THR A 100 -0.07 -14.02 3.03
N LYS A 101 -0.03 -15.11 3.81
CA LYS A 101 0.74 -16.29 3.39
C LYS A 101 0.27 -16.74 2.01
N GLU A 102 1.19 -17.09 1.12
CA GLU A 102 0.86 -17.75 -0.14
C GLU A 102 0.22 -19.09 0.22
N SER A 103 -1.09 -19.25 0.04
CA SER A 103 -1.74 -20.54 0.23
C SER A 103 -1.31 -21.45 -0.92
N SER A 104 -0.35 -22.34 -0.68
CA SER A 104 0.11 -23.36 -1.61
C SER A 104 -0.97 -24.39 -2.02
N MET A 105 -2.19 -24.28 -1.50
CA MET A 105 -3.23 -25.32 -1.60
C MET A 105 -4.43 -24.96 -2.49
N SER A 106 -4.57 -23.73 -2.99
CA SER A 106 -5.82 -23.32 -3.69
C SER A 106 -5.63 -22.47 -4.95
N GLY A 107 -4.41 -22.06 -5.30
CA GLY A 107 -4.18 -21.15 -6.43
C GLY A 107 -4.81 -19.76 -6.24
N ALA A 108 -5.26 -19.42 -5.02
CA ALA A 108 -5.79 -18.11 -4.69
C ALA A 108 -4.67 -17.05 -4.75
N PRO A 109 -4.92 -15.87 -5.37
CA PRO A 109 -3.93 -14.80 -5.44
C PRO A 109 -3.52 -14.33 -4.04
N CYS A 110 -2.28 -13.88 -3.92
CA CYS A 110 -1.74 -13.32 -2.70
C CYS A 110 -2.49 -12.01 -2.39
N CYS A 111 -3.26 -11.96 -1.31
CA CYS A 111 -3.91 -10.74 -0.86
C CYS A 111 -2.86 -9.83 -0.21
N TYR A 112 -3.02 -8.53 -0.39
CA TYR A 112 -2.05 -7.55 0.07
C TYR A 112 -2.72 -6.39 0.81
N HIS A 113 -1.92 -5.70 1.61
CA HIS A 113 -2.33 -4.53 2.35
C HIS A 113 -1.26 -3.46 2.37
N TRP A 114 -1.73 -2.21 2.40
CA TRP A 114 -0.87 -1.03 2.42
C TRP A 114 -1.11 -0.17 3.66
N TYR A 115 -0.01 0.25 4.25
CA TYR A 115 0.03 1.21 5.35
C TYR A 115 0.68 2.51 4.88
N ARG A 116 0.31 3.63 5.48
CA ARG A 116 0.95 4.94 5.27
C ARG A 116 1.46 5.50 6.58
N GLN A 117 2.68 6.03 6.58
CA GLN A 117 3.16 6.81 7.71
C GLN A 117 2.55 8.22 7.65
N ASP A 118 1.95 8.65 8.75
CA ASP A 118 1.37 9.98 8.87
C ASP A 118 2.36 10.96 9.52
N LEU A 119 2.04 12.26 9.45
CA LEU A 119 2.86 13.36 10.00
C LEU A 119 3.14 13.25 11.52
N ASP A 120 2.37 12.45 12.26
CA ASP A 120 2.64 12.20 13.69
C ASP A 120 3.57 11.00 13.94
N GLY A 121 4.19 10.45 12.89
CA GLY A 121 5.13 9.33 12.98
C GLY A 121 4.48 7.95 12.99
N PHE A 122 3.22 7.88 13.46
CA PHE A 122 2.43 6.65 13.47
C PHE A 122 2.00 6.25 12.06
N TRP A 123 1.53 5.02 11.95
CA TRP A 123 1.01 4.49 10.70
C TRP A 123 -0.50 4.35 10.76
N SER A 124 -1.11 4.48 9.59
CA SER A 124 -2.52 4.25 9.36
C SER A 124 -2.75 3.42 8.12
N HIS A 125 -3.95 2.85 8.02
CA HIS A 125 -4.35 2.02 6.91
C HIS A 125 -5.85 2.14 6.66
N LYS A 126 -6.31 1.58 5.55
CA LYS A 126 -7.71 1.57 5.15
C LYS A 126 -8.04 0.23 4.52
N ASP A 127 -8.84 -0.57 5.20
CA ASP A 127 -9.32 -1.84 4.67
C ASP A 127 -10.50 -1.60 3.73
N ALA A 128 -10.30 -1.79 2.43
CA ALA A 128 -11.34 -1.59 1.41
C ALA A 128 -12.18 -0.31 1.66
N ASN A 129 -13.48 -0.44 1.90
CA ASN A 129 -14.43 0.65 2.14
C ASN A 129 -14.54 1.10 3.61
N ASP A 130 -13.78 0.51 4.53
CA ASP A 130 -13.79 0.87 5.95
C ASP A 130 -13.19 2.25 6.20
N PRO A 131 -13.51 2.91 7.33
CA PRO A 131 -12.83 4.13 7.73
C PRO A 131 -11.31 3.92 7.83
N VAL A 132 -10.55 5.00 7.59
CA VAL A 132 -9.12 5.00 7.86
C VAL A 132 -8.87 4.74 9.35
N MET A 133 -7.96 3.82 9.68
CA MET A 133 -7.64 3.44 11.05
C MET A 133 -6.15 3.63 11.36
N LYS A 134 -5.84 4.10 12.58
CA LYS A 134 -4.47 4.05 13.17
C LYS A 134 -4.21 2.80 14.00
N ARG A 135 -5.23 1.95 14.14
CA ARG A 135 -5.18 0.78 15.00
C ARG A 135 -4.94 -0.46 14.16
N ASP A 136 -4.13 -1.36 14.70
CA ASP A 136 -3.91 -2.69 14.15
C ASP A 136 -5.07 -3.63 14.49
N ALA A 137 -4.98 -4.90 14.09
CA ALA A 137 -6.06 -5.87 14.31
C ALA A 137 -6.30 -6.20 15.80
N SER A 138 -5.34 -5.94 16.66
CA SER A 138 -5.44 -6.05 18.12
C SER A 138 -5.94 -4.77 18.79
N GLY A 139 -6.20 -3.72 18.02
CA GLY A 139 -6.67 -2.43 18.52
C GLY A 139 -5.56 -1.50 19.02
N ASP A 140 -4.29 -1.83 18.81
CA ASP A 140 -3.14 -1.02 19.24
C ASP A 140 -2.72 -0.01 18.17
N ARG A 141 -2.14 1.13 18.57
CA ARG A 141 -1.61 2.12 17.61
C ARG A 141 -0.45 1.51 16.82
N ILE A 142 -0.46 1.70 15.50
CA ILE A 142 0.59 1.14 14.64
C ILE A 142 1.83 2.03 14.70
N VAL A 143 2.88 1.53 15.36
CA VAL A 143 4.21 2.15 15.45
C VAL A 143 5.12 1.70 14.30
N ASP A 144 5.07 0.41 13.98
CA ASP A 144 5.87 -0.19 12.92
C ASP A 144 5.07 -1.32 12.23
N PRO A 145 4.73 -1.20 10.94
CA PRO A 145 4.02 -2.22 10.19
C PRO A 145 4.73 -3.58 10.16
N ARG A 146 6.04 -3.65 10.44
CA ARG A 146 6.79 -4.92 10.52
C ARG A 146 6.36 -5.77 11.71
N THR A 147 5.94 -5.15 12.80
CA THR A 147 5.71 -5.83 14.09
C THR A 147 4.30 -5.66 14.65
N CYS A 148 3.45 -4.81 14.06
CA CYS A 148 2.06 -4.69 14.50
C CYS A 148 1.23 -5.94 14.17
N ASP A 149 0.07 -6.08 14.79
CA ASP A 149 -0.88 -7.13 14.46
C ASP A 149 -1.58 -6.81 13.13
N ARG A 150 -1.11 -7.44 12.05
CA ARG A 150 -1.66 -7.25 10.70
C ARG A 150 -2.82 -8.19 10.38
N GLY A 151 -3.30 -8.96 11.35
CA GLY A 151 -4.30 -10.01 11.12
C GLY A 151 -3.83 -11.01 10.07
N LEU A 152 -4.58 -11.13 8.97
CA LEU A 152 -4.32 -12.10 7.91
C LEU A 152 -3.06 -11.77 7.06
N TYR A 153 -2.55 -10.52 7.10
CA TYR A 153 -1.39 -10.11 6.30
C TYR A 153 -0.07 -10.43 7.01
N GLU A 154 0.16 -11.72 7.22
CA GLU A 154 1.21 -12.25 8.09
C GLU A 154 2.64 -11.90 7.62
N ARG A 155 2.87 -11.72 6.32
CA ARG A 155 4.20 -11.45 5.75
C ARG A 155 4.39 -9.97 5.44
N PHE A 156 5.28 -9.30 6.18
CA PHE A 156 5.80 -7.99 5.78
C PHE A 156 6.67 -8.12 4.52
N VAL A 157 6.53 -7.19 3.57
CA VAL A 157 7.25 -7.22 2.29
C VAL A 157 8.33 -6.15 2.21
N SER A 158 7.95 -4.87 2.25
CA SER A 158 8.89 -3.75 2.05
C SER A 158 8.25 -2.42 2.45
N PHE A 159 9.10 -1.44 2.71
CA PHE A 159 8.71 -0.03 2.66
C PHE A 159 8.91 0.52 1.24
N PHE A 160 8.25 1.65 0.97
CA PHE A 160 8.40 2.43 -0.25
C PHE A 160 8.25 3.92 0.03
N TYR A 161 8.95 4.74 -0.75
CA TYR A 161 8.72 6.17 -0.82
C TYR A 161 7.67 6.50 -1.87
N VAL A 162 6.77 7.40 -1.51
CA VAL A 162 5.81 8.06 -2.40
C VAL A 162 6.15 9.55 -2.44
N PRO A 163 6.14 10.22 -3.61
CA PRO A 163 6.30 11.68 -3.67
C PRO A 163 5.27 12.39 -2.78
N LYS A 164 5.62 13.53 -2.17
CA LYS A 164 4.74 14.25 -1.24
C LYS A 164 3.35 14.61 -1.80
N VAL A 165 3.26 14.78 -3.12
CA VAL A 165 2.01 15.07 -3.82
C VAL A 165 1.11 13.84 -3.99
N GLY A 166 1.57 12.65 -3.59
CA GLY A 166 0.93 11.37 -3.88
C GLY A 166 1.22 10.87 -5.29
N LEU A 167 0.49 9.84 -5.71
CA LEU A 167 0.47 9.34 -7.08
C LEU A 167 -0.96 9.27 -7.59
N ARG A 168 -1.14 9.60 -8.87
CA ARG A 168 -2.38 9.32 -9.61
C ARG A 168 -2.39 7.85 -10.00
N VAL A 169 -3.07 7.00 -9.23
CA VAL A 169 -3.29 5.57 -9.55
C VAL A 169 -4.52 5.36 -10.40
N GLU A 170 -4.67 4.21 -11.03
CA GLU A 170 -5.81 3.92 -11.89
C GLU A 170 -6.32 2.51 -11.59
N THR A 171 -7.59 2.27 -11.91
CA THR A 171 -8.11 0.90 -11.96
C THR A 171 -7.39 0.15 -13.05
N THR A 172 -7.28 -1.16 -12.87
CA THR A 172 -6.90 -2.02 -13.98
C THR A 172 -7.99 -1.93 -15.05
N GLN A 173 -7.60 -2.07 -16.31
CA GLN A 173 -8.51 -1.97 -17.44
C GLN A 173 -8.46 -3.27 -18.25
N GLU A 174 -9.60 -3.71 -18.79
CA GLU A 174 -9.63 -4.77 -19.80
C GLU A 174 -9.12 -4.22 -21.15
N TYR A 175 -7.80 -4.12 -21.31
CA TYR A 175 -7.18 -3.77 -22.59
C TYR A 175 -6.53 -5.00 -23.22
N PRO A 176 -6.41 -5.04 -24.57
CA PRO A 176 -5.68 -6.09 -25.25
C PRO A 176 -4.24 -6.16 -24.71
N GLN A 177 -3.80 -7.39 -24.47
CA GLN A 177 -2.59 -7.76 -23.75
C GLN A 177 -1.36 -6.99 -24.26
N THR A 178 -0.87 -5.99 -23.53
CA THR A 178 0.52 -5.54 -23.69
C THR A 178 1.37 -6.46 -22.84
N PRO A 179 2.10 -7.45 -23.39
CA PRO A 179 2.72 -8.50 -22.58
C PRO A 179 3.59 -7.94 -21.46
N LEU A 180 3.48 -8.53 -20.27
CA LEU A 180 4.40 -8.30 -19.15
C LEU A 180 5.82 -8.66 -19.60
N LEU A 181 6.60 -7.69 -20.06
CA LEU A 181 8.05 -7.82 -20.15
C LEU A 181 8.59 -7.78 -18.71
N LEU A 182 8.57 -8.94 -18.05
CA LEU A 182 9.30 -9.10 -16.80
C LEU A 182 10.78 -8.79 -17.09
N PRO A 183 11.47 -8.03 -16.23
CA PRO A 183 12.91 -7.86 -16.36
C PRO A 183 13.55 -9.25 -16.33
N GLN A 184 14.16 -9.64 -17.46
CA GLN A 184 14.91 -10.88 -17.52
C GLN A 184 16.05 -10.80 -16.50
N PRO A 185 16.30 -11.87 -15.72
CA PRO A 185 17.45 -11.91 -14.84
C PRO A 185 18.70 -11.63 -15.66
N LYS A 186 19.42 -10.57 -15.31
CA LYS A 186 20.73 -10.27 -15.90
C LYS A 186 21.69 -11.34 -15.38
N PHE A 187 21.87 -12.41 -16.12
CA PHE A 187 23.01 -13.30 -15.92
C PHE A 187 24.25 -12.49 -16.30
N ARG A 188 25.12 -12.27 -15.30
CA ARG A 188 26.50 -11.81 -15.52
C ARG A 188 27.36 -12.99 -15.92
#